data_AF-A0A354A499-F1
#
_entry.id   AF-A0A354A499-F1
#
_cell.length_a   1.000
_cell.length_b   1.000
_cell.length_c   1.000
_cell.angle_alpha   90.00
_cell.angle_beta   90.00
_cell.angle_gamma   90.00
#
_symmetry.space_group_name_H-M   'P 1'
#
loop_
_entity.id
_entity.type
_entity.pdbx_description
1 polymer ?
#
loop_
_entity_poly.entity_id
_entity_poly.type
_entity_poly.pdbx_seq_one_letter_code
_entity_poly.pdbx_strand_id
1 'polypeptide(L)'
;GTEFCGGSPRKLQLWNEYLSRFNASLDPIPPGAKHLQAIVENSHKADDEYFLMIHAERCTSTDHFLMQAQQWQDTWNCYRPSYGIAMHGLTPQEKLKASHAGINDHVLQFPVLLMENVLRLLGTFTATLKLLLAGKYVPTKCPARLC
;
A
#
# COMPACT_ATOMS: atom_id res chain seq x y z
N GLY A 1 11.43 2.69 -12.14
CA GLY A 1 12.43 3.43 -11.31
C GLY A 1 13.47 2.45 -10.79
N THR A 2 14.53 2.91 -10.11
CA THR A 2 15.38 1.99 -9.35
C THR A 2 14.56 1.48 -8.17
N GLU A 3 14.26 0.18 -8.11
CA GLU A 3 13.48 -0.42 -7.02
C GLU A 3 14.12 -0.14 -5.64
N PHE A 4 13.35 -0.34 -4.57
CA PHE A 4 13.72 -0.01 -3.18
C PHE A 4 15.13 -0.48 -2.76
N CYS A 5 15.52 -1.70 -3.17
CA CYS A 5 16.88 -2.22 -2.97
C CYS A 5 17.80 -2.04 -4.16
N GLY A 6 17.29 -1.64 -5.33
CA GLY A 6 18.06 -1.15 -6.49
C GLY A 6 19.21 -2.02 -6.95
N GLY A 7 19.12 -3.34 -6.76
CA GLY A 7 20.21 -4.28 -7.02
C GLY A 7 21.44 -4.12 -6.10
N SER A 8 21.34 -3.36 -5.01
CA SER A 8 22.40 -3.21 -3.99
C SER A 8 22.32 -4.35 -2.97
N PRO A 9 23.28 -5.31 -2.98
CA PRO A 9 23.25 -6.44 -2.05
C PRO A 9 23.35 -5.98 -0.59
N ARG A 10 24.12 -4.91 -0.34
CA ARG A 10 24.28 -4.31 0.98
C ARG A 10 22.95 -3.77 1.54
N LYS A 11 22.15 -3.06 0.72
CA LYS A 11 20.85 -2.55 1.16
C LYS A 11 19.88 -3.71 1.41
N LEU A 12 19.87 -4.71 0.53
CA LEU A 12 19.03 -5.90 0.69
C LEU A 12 19.34 -6.63 2.00
N GLN A 13 20.63 -6.87 2.29
CA GLN A 13 21.06 -7.51 3.53
C GLN A 13 20.60 -6.72 4.75
N LEU A 14 20.83 -5.40 4.76
CA LEU A 14 20.42 -4.55 5.88
C LEU A 14 18.91 -4.62 6.13
N TRP A 15 18.09 -4.56 5.07
CA TRP A 15 16.64 -4.68 5.20
C TRP A 15 16.21 -6.06 5.69
N ASN A 16 16.84 -7.13 5.19
CA ASN A 16 16.56 -8.49 5.64
C ASN A 16 16.95 -8.72 7.10
N GLU A 17 18.01 -8.07 7.59
CA GLU A 17 18.34 -8.08 9.03
C GLU A 17 17.22 -7.46 9.87
N TYR A 18 16.66 -6.32 9.45
CA TYR A 18 15.53 -5.71 10.15
C TYR A 18 14.25 -6.55 10.07
N LEU A 19 13.93 -7.07 8.88
CA LEU A 19 12.70 -7.83 8.62
C LEU A 19 12.71 -9.23 9.21
N SER A 20 13.90 -9.81 9.44
CA SER A 20 14.04 -11.14 10.07
C SER A 20 13.36 -11.21 11.44
N ARG A 21 13.28 -10.08 12.16
CA ARG A 21 12.57 -9.95 13.45
C ARG A 21 11.08 -10.22 13.33
N PHE A 22 10.53 -10.05 12.13
CA PHE A 22 9.14 -10.32 11.77
C PHE A 22 8.97 -11.63 10.98
N ASN A 23 10.04 -12.45 10.91
CA ASN A 23 10.09 -13.63 10.05
C ASN A 23 9.76 -13.31 8.58
N ALA A 24 10.22 -12.15 8.11
CA ALA A 24 10.00 -11.66 6.76
C ALA A 24 11.34 -11.38 6.06
N SER A 25 11.34 -11.44 4.72
CA SER A 25 12.49 -11.12 3.88
C SER A 25 12.04 -10.44 2.59
N LEU A 26 12.89 -9.56 2.07
CA LEU A 26 12.80 -9.03 0.72
C LEU A 26 13.46 -9.98 -0.27
N ASP A 27 12.78 -10.19 -1.39
CA ASP A 27 13.26 -10.94 -2.55
C ASP A 27 13.05 -10.08 -3.81
N PRO A 28 14.05 -9.26 -4.21
CA PRO A 28 13.91 -8.34 -5.34
C PRO A 28 13.97 -9.08 -6.67
N ILE A 29 13.34 -8.52 -7.70
CA ILE A 29 13.38 -9.09 -9.04
C ILE A 29 14.85 -9.15 -9.52
N PRO A 30 15.34 -10.31 -10.01
CA PRO A 30 16.72 -10.43 -10.46
C PRO A 30 17.08 -9.42 -11.56
N PRO A 31 18.29 -8.83 -11.55
CA PRO A 31 18.74 -7.93 -12.59
C PRO A 31 18.61 -8.56 -13.98
N GLY A 32 18.03 -7.82 -14.93
CA GLY A 32 17.84 -8.29 -16.31
C GLY A 32 16.52 -9.04 -16.58
N ALA A 33 15.75 -9.40 -15.55
CA ALA A 33 14.43 -10.02 -15.69
C ALA A 33 13.34 -9.00 -16.04
N LYS A 34 13.50 -8.27 -17.15
CA LYS A 34 12.60 -7.17 -17.57
C LYS A 34 11.13 -7.58 -17.69
N HIS A 35 10.86 -8.83 -18.02
CA HIS A 35 9.48 -9.34 -18.16
C HIS A 35 8.74 -9.40 -16.82
N LEU A 36 9.42 -9.82 -15.73
CA LEU A 36 8.85 -9.81 -14.38
C LEU A 36 8.60 -8.38 -13.91
N GLN A 37 9.58 -7.50 -14.17
CA GLN A 37 9.44 -6.09 -13.86
C GLN A 37 8.26 -5.46 -14.61
N ALA A 38 8.10 -5.76 -15.89
CA ALA A 38 6.98 -5.25 -16.69
C ALA A 38 5.61 -5.70 -16.16
N ILE A 39 5.49 -6.94 -15.64
CA ILE A 39 4.25 -7.43 -15.03
C ILE A 39 3.90 -6.59 -13.78
N VAL A 40 4.89 -6.36 -12.91
CA VAL A 40 4.70 -5.59 -11.67
C VAL A 40 4.38 -4.13 -11.96
N GLU A 41 5.15 -3.48 -12.85
CA GLU A 41 4.94 -2.09 -13.23
C GLU A 41 3.57 -1.87 -13.91
N ASN A 42 3.10 -2.85 -14.70
CA ASN A 42 1.76 -2.78 -15.29
C ASN A 42 0.65 -2.88 -14.23
N SER A 43 0.85 -3.69 -13.18
CA SER A 43 -0.07 -3.74 -12.04
C SER A 43 -0.09 -2.42 -11.29
N HIS A 44 1.07 -1.87 -10.95
CA HIS A 44 1.18 -0.58 -10.26
C HIS A 44 0.53 0.56 -11.05
N LYS A 45 0.74 0.59 -12.37
CA LYS A 45 0.12 1.60 -13.23
C LYS A 45 -1.40 1.52 -13.18
N ALA A 46 -1.97 0.31 -13.21
CA ALA A 46 -3.41 0.14 -13.08
C ALA A 46 -3.88 0.69 -11.72
N ASP A 47 -3.20 0.33 -10.63
CA ASP A 47 -3.54 0.80 -9.29
C ASP A 47 -3.45 2.33 -9.18
N ASP A 48 -2.39 2.95 -9.71
CA ASP A 48 -2.19 4.40 -9.75
C ASP A 48 -3.30 5.12 -10.53
N GLU A 49 -3.67 4.60 -11.70
CA GLU A 49 -4.74 5.16 -12.54
C GLU A 49 -6.10 5.06 -11.85
N TYR A 50 -6.40 3.92 -11.21
CA TYR A 50 -7.66 3.71 -10.51
C TYR A 50 -7.72 4.40 -9.16
N PHE A 51 -6.60 4.66 -8.50
CA PHE A 51 -6.55 5.41 -7.24
C PHE A 51 -7.11 6.83 -7.42
N LEU A 52 -6.96 7.43 -8.61
CA LEU A 52 -7.52 8.74 -8.94
C LEU A 52 -9.06 8.76 -9.01
N MET A 53 -9.73 7.60 -9.06
CA MET A 53 -11.21 7.52 -9.06
C MET A 53 -11.85 8.10 -7.80
N ILE A 54 -11.11 8.19 -6.69
CA ILE A 54 -11.59 8.83 -5.45
C ILE A 54 -11.93 10.31 -5.71
N HIS A 55 -11.32 10.93 -6.74
CA HIS A 55 -11.50 12.34 -7.09
C HIS A 55 -11.35 13.25 -5.86
N ALA A 56 -10.18 13.19 -5.22
CA ALA A 56 -9.92 13.90 -3.96
C ALA A 56 -10.26 15.41 -4.03
N GLU A 57 -10.06 16.05 -5.18
CA GLU A 57 -10.40 17.47 -5.39
C GLU A 57 -11.92 17.78 -5.30
N ARG A 58 -12.78 16.78 -5.46
CA ARG A 58 -14.24 16.90 -5.30
C ARG A 58 -14.71 16.62 -3.88
N CYS A 59 -13.82 16.14 -3.01
CA CYS A 59 -14.14 15.91 -1.61
C CYS A 59 -14.18 17.25 -0.86
N THR A 60 -15.32 17.54 -0.24
CA THR A 60 -15.59 18.80 0.46
C THR A 60 -15.07 18.84 1.88
N SER A 61 -14.68 17.70 2.44
CA SER A 61 -14.12 17.55 3.79
C SER A 61 -13.23 16.31 3.88
N THR A 62 -12.47 16.20 4.96
CA THR A 62 -11.66 15.03 5.28
C THR A 62 -12.49 13.76 5.44
N ASP A 63 -13.65 13.85 6.12
CA ASP A 63 -14.53 12.70 6.30
C ASP A 63 -15.12 12.20 4.98
N HIS A 64 -15.48 13.12 4.08
CA HIS A 64 -15.94 12.77 2.73
C HIS A 64 -14.83 12.04 1.96
N PHE A 65 -13.59 12.53 2.03
CA PHE A 65 -12.44 11.86 1.42
C PHE A 65 -12.21 10.45 2.00
N LEU A 66 -12.21 10.30 3.32
CA LEU A 66 -12.01 9.01 3.98
C LEU A 66 -13.09 8.00 3.60
N MET A 67 -14.35 8.44 3.53
CA MET A 67 -15.46 7.60 3.11
C MET A 67 -15.32 7.14 1.65
N GLN A 68 -14.98 8.04 0.73
CA GLN A 68 -14.74 7.70 -0.67
C GLN A 68 -13.54 6.75 -0.83
N ALA A 69 -12.46 6.98 -0.08
CA ALA A 69 -11.27 6.13 -0.10
C ALA A 69 -11.56 4.74 0.49
N GLN A 70 -12.37 4.64 1.54
CA GLN A 70 -12.81 3.36 2.10
C GLN A 70 -13.66 2.60 1.08
N GLN A 71 -14.63 3.27 0.45
CA GLN A 71 -15.46 2.65 -0.60
C GLN A 71 -14.62 2.14 -1.78
N TRP A 72 -13.60 2.90 -2.19
CA TRP A 72 -12.65 2.45 -3.18
C TRP A 72 -11.95 1.16 -2.72
N GLN A 73 -11.37 1.15 -1.52
CA GLN A 73 -10.69 -0.03 -0.98
C GLN A 73 -11.63 -1.25 -0.89
N ASP A 74 -12.85 -1.07 -0.40
CA ASP A 74 -13.86 -2.11 -0.28
C ASP A 74 -14.25 -2.66 -1.67
N THR A 75 -14.37 -1.77 -2.67
CA THR A 75 -14.64 -2.15 -4.06
C THR A 75 -13.54 -3.06 -4.59
N TRP A 76 -12.28 -2.68 -4.42
CA TRP A 76 -11.14 -3.44 -4.93
C TRP A 76 -10.91 -4.76 -4.20
N ASN A 77 -11.17 -4.81 -2.89
CA ASN A 77 -10.93 -6.00 -2.08
C ASN A 77 -12.10 -7.00 -2.10
N CYS A 78 -13.34 -6.52 -2.18
CA CYS A 78 -14.53 -7.33 -1.89
C CYS A 78 -15.53 -7.43 -3.06
N TYR A 79 -15.59 -6.46 -3.97
CA TYR A 79 -16.65 -6.41 -4.98
C TYR A 79 -16.17 -6.57 -6.42
N ARG A 80 -14.93 -6.16 -6.73
CA ARG A 80 -14.39 -6.20 -8.09
C ARG A 80 -13.73 -7.56 -8.38
N PRO A 81 -14.20 -8.29 -9.40
CA PRO A 81 -13.49 -9.46 -9.92
C PRO A 81 -12.06 -9.12 -10.35
N SER A 82 -11.08 -9.93 -9.96
CA SER A 82 -9.70 -9.80 -10.44
C SER A 82 -9.37 -10.89 -11.43
N TYR A 83 -8.74 -10.50 -12.54
CA TYR A 83 -8.27 -11.40 -13.59
C TYR A 83 -6.73 -11.44 -13.68
N GLY A 84 -6.06 -11.01 -12.61
CA GLY A 84 -4.63 -11.20 -12.44
C GLY A 84 -4.25 -12.68 -12.38
N ILE A 85 -2.94 -12.94 -12.37
CA ILE A 85 -2.38 -14.29 -12.32
C ILE A 85 -3.01 -15.07 -11.16
N ALA A 86 -3.54 -16.26 -11.45
CA ALA A 86 -4.18 -17.17 -10.49
C ALA A 86 -5.43 -16.62 -9.75
N MET A 87 -5.99 -15.48 -10.17
CA MET A 87 -7.21 -14.94 -9.55
C MET A 87 -8.49 -15.59 -10.10
N HIS A 88 -8.50 -16.00 -11.37
CA HIS A 88 -9.65 -16.69 -12.00
C HIS A 88 -11.00 -15.95 -11.86
N GLY A 89 -10.99 -14.62 -11.84
CA GLY A 89 -12.21 -13.81 -11.68
C GLY A 89 -12.66 -13.66 -10.23
N LEU A 90 -11.97 -14.26 -9.26
CA LEU A 90 -12.27 -14.07 -7.84
C LEU A 90 -11.87 -12.67 -7.39
N THR A 91 -12.57 -12.15 -6.39
CA THR A 91 -12.12 -10.98 -5.63
C THR A 91 -10.93 -11.36 -4.73
N PRO A 92 -10.09 -10.39 -4.32
CA PRO A 92 -9.04 -10.65 -3.32
C PRO A 92 -9.56 -11.33 -2.05
N GLN A 93 -10.73 -10.92 -1.56
CA GLN A 93 -11.39 -11.55 -0.42
C GLN A 93 -11.71 -13.03 -0.67
N GLU A 94 -12.34 -13.35 -1.81
CA GLU A 94 -12.69 -14.72 -2.15
C GLU A 94 -11.44 -15.58 -2.33
N LYS A 95 -10.40 -15.04 -2.98
CA LYS A 95 -9.12 -15.72 -3.15
C LYS A 95 -8.44 -16.01 -1.82
N LEU A 96 -8.45 -15.05 -0.88
CA LEU A 96 -7.89 -15.24 0.45
C LEU A 96 -8.62 -16.35 1.20
N LYS A 97 -9.96 -16.34 1.19
CA LYS A 97 -10.78 -17.39 1.81
C LYS A 97 -10.51 -18.77 1.20
N ALA A 98 -10.39 -18.85 -0.13
CA ALA A 98 -10.09 -20.09 -0.84
C ALA A 98 -8.66 -20.61 -0.61
N SER A 99 -7.72 -19.75 -0.21
CA SER A 99 -6.32 -20.15 0.02
C SER A 99 -6.09 -20.90 1.34
N HIS A 100 -7.08 -20.90 2.25
CA HIS A 100 -6.96 -21.50 3.59
C HIS A 100 -5.72 -21.04 4.37
N ALA A 101 -5.21 -19.84 4.09
CA ALA A 101 -3.96 -19.32 4.67
C ALA A 101 -4.03 -19.04 6.19
N GLY A 102 -5.16 -19.29 6.86
CA GLY A 102 -5.33 -19.01 8.29
C GLY A 102 -5.25 -17.52 8.63
N ILE A 103 -5.34 -16.64 7.63
CA ILE A 103 -5.28 -15.19 7.79
C ILE A 103 -6.63 -14.71 8.28
N ASN A 104 -6.62 -13.81 9.26
CA ASN A 104 -7.83 -13.23 9.82
C ASN A 104 -8.49 -12.27 8.81
N ASP A 105 -9.81 -12.40 8.64
CA ASP A 105 -10.63 -11.57 7.74
C ASP A 105 -10.52 -10.05 8.02
N HIS A 106 -10.12 -9.65 9.23
CA HIS A 106 -9.87 -8.25 9.57
C HIS A 106 -8.78 -7.59 8.71
N VAL A 107 -7.88 -8.36 8.09
CA VAL A 107 -6.90 -7.82 7.13
C VAL A 107 -7.60 -7.18 5.93
N LEU A 108 -8.76 -7.70 5.53
CA LEU A 108 -9.56 -7.15 4.42
C LEU A 108 -10.41 -5.94 4.85
N GLN A 109 -10.66 -5.80 6.15
CA GLN A 109 -11.48 -4.74 6.75
C GLN A 109 -10.62 -3.63 7.35
N PHE A 110 -9.35 -3.53 6.94
CA PHE A 110 -8.45 -2.52 7.48
C PHE A 110 -8.97 -1.11 7.16
N PRO A 111 -9.16 -0.22 8.13
CA PRO A 111 -9.76 1.09 7.86
C PRO A 111 -8.79 1.98 7.09
N VAL A 112 -9.32 2.81 6.21
CA VAL A 112 -8.57 3.92 5.62
C VAL A 112 -8.36 4.97 6.70
N LEU A 113 -7.09 5.32 6.92
CA LEU A 113 -6.67 6.25 7.96
C LEU A 113 -5.80 7.34 7.37
N LEU A 114 -5.92 8.55 7.89
CA LEU A 114 -4.93 9.59 7.62
C LEU A 114 -3.65 9.28 8.38
N MET A 115 -2.54 9.20 7.65
CA MET A 115 -1.23 8.97 8.26
C MET A 115 -0.89 10.05 9.30
N GLU A 116 -1.28 11.32 9.09
CA GLU A 116 -1.07 12.38 10.08
C GLU A 116 -1.72 12.08 11.43
N ASN A 117 -2.89 11.43 11.46
CA ASN A 117 -3.58 11.11 12.70
C ASN A 117 -2.84 10.01 13.47
N VAL A 118 -2.37 8.99 12.75
CA VAL A 118 -1.55 7.92 13.32
C VAL A 118 -0.22 8.48 13.85
N LEU A 119 0.46 9.32 13.07
CA LEU A 119 1.73 9.93 13.47
C LEU A 119 1.58 10.89 14.65
N ARG A 120 0.47 11.63 14.75
CA ARG A 120 0.16 12.47 15.92
C ARG A 120 -0.06 11.62 17.17
N LEU A 121 -0.80 10.52 17.06
CA LEU A 121 -1.08 9.60 18.17
C LEU A 121 0.20 8.96 18.70
N LEU A 122 1.11 8.58 17.81
CA LEU A 122 2.36 7.89 18.16
C LEU A 122 3.47 8.81 18.68
N GLY A 123 3.27 10.14 18.68
CA GLY A 123 4.29 11.10 19.12
C GLY A 123 5.66 10.89 18.45
N THR A 124 6.73 11.23 19.16
CA THR A 124 8.16 11.20 18.77
C THR A 124 8.73 9.88 18.22
N PHE A 125 7.93 8.86 17.89
CA PHE A 125 8.40 7.67 17.15
C PHE A 125 8.83 8.01 15.71
N THR A 126 8.39 9.16 15.20
CA THR A 126 8.82 9.71 13.90
C THR A 126 10.27 10.15 13.86
N ALA A 127 10.97 10.36 14.99
CA ALA A 127 12.40 10.65 14.96
C ALA A 127 13.20 9.46 14.40
N THR A 128 12.78 8.24 14.74
CA THR A 128 13.39 6.98 14.27
C THR A 128 12.94 6.63 12.86
N LEU A 129 11.69 6.90 12.50
CA LEU A 129 11.14 6.63 11.15
C LEU A 129 11.62 7.65 10.10
N LYS A 130 11.93 8.90 10.50
CA LYS A 130 12.58 9.92 9.65
C LYS A 130 13.93 9.48 9.11
N LEU A 131 14.63 8.57 9.82
CA LEU A 131 15.90 8.02 9.38
C LEU A 131 15.72 6.96 8.26
N LEU A 132 14.54 6.34 8.16
CA LEU A 132 14.23 5.25 7.23
C LEU A 132 13.40 5.70 6.01
N LEU A 133 12.65 6.79 6.14
CA LEU A 133 11.86 7.35 5.04
C LEU A 133 12.72 8.31 4.20
N ALA A 134 13.21 7.84 3.05
CA ALA A 134 13.88 8.66 2.06
C ALA A 134 12.92 9.59 1.28
N GLY A 135 11.93 10.17 1.96
CA GLY A 135 10.88 11.00 1.36
C GLY A 135 10.51 12.19 2.24
N LYS A 136 10.36 13.37 1.64
CA LYS A 136 9.77 14.53 2.32
C LYS A 136 8.28 14.28 2.47
N TYR A 137 7.82 13.97 3.68
CA TYR A 137 6.39 13.94 3.99
C TYR A 137 5.78 15.32 3.74
N VAL A 138 4.77 15.41 2.87
CA VAL A 138 4.07 16.65 2.55
C VAL A 138 2.76 16.66 3.35
N PRO A 139 2.58 17.60 4.30
CA PRO A 139 1.34 17.68 5.05
C PRO A 139 0.18 18.06 4.13
N THR A 140 -1.01 17.54 4.45
CA THR A 140 -2.28 17.94 3.83
C THR A 140 -2.48 19.45 3.98
N LYS A 141 -2.77 20.14 2.87
CA LYS A 141 -2.96 21.60 2.83
C LYS A 141 -4.37 22.05 3.26
N CYS A 142 -5.17 21.17 3.83
CA CYS A 142 -6.56 21.50 4.14
C CYS A 142 -6.59 22.58 5.24
N PRO A 143 -7.19 23.77 5.00
CA PRO A 143 -7.27 24.81 6.01
C PRO A 143 -8.17 24.31 7.15
N ALA A 144 -7.68 24.43 8.40
CA ALA A 144 -8.31 23.94 9.63
C ALA A 144 -9.73 24.46 9.94
N ARG A 145 -10.36 25.21 9.02
CA ARG A 145 -11.74 25.71 9.15
C ARG A 145 -12.75 24.94 8.27
N LEU A 146 -12.31 23.95 7.50
CA LEU A 146 -13.17 23.16 6.59
C LEU A 146 -12.97 21.63 6.72
N CYS A 147 -12.15 21.18 7.69
CA CYS A 147 -12.04 19.78 8.09
C CYS A 147 -13.00 19.47 9.23
#